data_AF-A0A7S4IU46-F1
#
_entry.id   AF-A0A7S4IU46-F1
#
_cell.length_a   1.000
_cell.length_b   1.000
_cell.length_c   1.000
_cell.angle_alpha   90.00
_cell.angle_beta   90.00
_cell.angle_gamma   90.00
#
_symmetry.space_group_name_H-M   'P 1'
#
loop_
_entity.id
_entity.type
_entity.pdbx_description
1 polymer ?
#
loop_
_entity_poly.entity_id
_entity_poly.type
_entity_poly.pdbx_seq_one_letter_code
_entity_poly.pdbx_strand_id
1 'polypeptide(L)'
;ETPTFIISDPSPIEVSEWYPLINLYTHNDHVITKAAIRATTSADLDTLAPALANAFAANNDIWGLLRPLMKQEVESTEQAGTLFRGNCIASKTLSAYCKSIGSEFLQQMLRAPVTYVAEVPANYEINPAKLPSGQNIEENIQNLREAVHFFLKNIMIALPQCPPIIRDLCHELRELVAESYPESTYTVIGGFFFLRYIGPAIVSPEGFDVVDWKIPPNARRALVLISKVIQNIGNGVEFGKKEEYMLPLNDLIQQKIPEVHDFFDELASPTSKAAPPHVEVDDALMKKLHLHTVLIHNKIMKHISACETEMGLVNGSEMKNYSLVVDFLAQPALMDEKDYKAFKKQCKNQQKKKH
;
A
#
# COMPACT_ATOMS: atom_id res chain seq x y z
N GLU A 1 -9.24 -12.57 -36.24
CA GLU A 1 -7.80 -12.81 -36.05
C GLU A 1 -7.45 -12.31 -34.66
N THR A 2 -6.92 -13.19 -33.82
CA THR A 2 -6.40 -12.84 -32.48
C THR A 2 -5.22 -11.87 -32.68
N PRO A 3 -5.11 -10.77 -31.93
CA PRO A 3 -3.99 -9.84 -32.08
C PRO A 3 -2.68 -10.58 -31.79
N THR A 4 -1.75 -10.56 -32.73
CA THR A 4 -0.41 -11.13 -32.55
C THR A 4 0.43 -10.11 -31.79
N PHE A 5 0.61 -10.31 -30.49
CA PHE A 5 1.56 -9.55 -29.68
C PHE A 5 2.96 -10.04 -30.05
N ILE A 6 3.85 -9.14 -30.49
CA ILE A 6 5.26 -9.47 -30.75
C ILE A 6 5.93 -9.61 -29.38
N ILE A 7 6.29 -10.85 -29.03
CA ILE A 7 6.87 -11.25 -27.74
C ILE A 7 8.39 -11.07 -27.82
N SER A 8 8.92 -10.08 -27.11
CA SER A 8 10.34 -10.00 -26.75
C SER A 8 10.49 -10.58 -25.34
N ASP A 9 11.14 -11.75 -25.25
CA ASP A 9 11.19 -12.67 -24.10
C ASP A 9 9.82 -13.17 -23.59
N PRO A 10 9.64 -14.47 -23.30
CA PRO A 10 8.35 -14.97 -22.81
C PRO A 10 8.04 -14.30 -21.49
N SER A 11 7.01 -13.46 -21.48
CA SER A 11 6.59 -12.75 -20.28
C SER A 11 6.14 -13.77 -19.22
N PRO A 12 6.50 -13.61 -17.92
CA PRO A 12 6.16 -14.57 -16.87
C PRO A 12 4.67 -14.88 -16.74
N ILE A 13 3.83 -13.99 -17.27
CA ILE A 13 2.37 -14.07 -17.26
C ILE A 13 1.75 -14.74 -18.49
N GLU A 14 2.53 -15.17 -19.49
CA GLU A 14 2.00 -15.71 -20.76
C GLU A 14 1.11 -16.96 -20.59
N VAL A 15 1.32 -17.71 -19.51
CA VAL A 15 0.51 -18.89 -19.16
C VAL A 15 -0.77 -18.53 -18.39
N SER A 16 -0.93 -17.27 -17.98
CA SER A 16 -2.09 -16.82 -17.22
C SER A 16 -3.27 -16.51 -18.13
N GLU A 17 -4.48 -16.91 -17.73
CA GLU A 17 -5.72 -16.48 -18.39
C GLU A 17 -5.91 -14.95 -18.34
N TRP A 18 -5.26 -14.29 -17.39
CA TRP A 18 -5.29 -12.83 -17.22
C TRP A 18 -4.26 -12.10 -18.08
N TYR A 19 -3.45 -12.80 -18.89
CA TYR A 19 -2.43 -12.20 -19.74
C TYR A 19 -2.92 -10.97 -20.53
N PRO A 20 -4.07 -11.01 -21.24
CA PRO A 20 -4.53 -9.84 -22.01
C PRO A 20 -4.80 -8.62 -21.13
N LEU A 21 -5.30 -8.83 -19.90
CA LEU A 21 -5.56 -7.75 -18.96
C LEU A 21 -4.26 -7.23 -18.34
N ILE A 22 -3.37 -8.11 -17.89
CA ILE A 22 -2.12 -7.69 -17.27
C ILE A 22 -1.27 -6.93 -18.30
N ASN A 23 -1.08 -7.52 -19.49
CA ASN A 23 -0.35 -6.89 -20.59
C ASN A 23 -0.96 -5.53 -20.99
N LEU A 24 -2.29 -5.35 -20.93
CA LEU A 24 -2.91 -4.05 -21.20
C LEU A 24 -2.44 -2.95 -20.24
N TYR A 25 -2.21 -3.28 -18.97
CA TYR A 25 -1.77 -2.33 -17.95
C TYR A 25 -0.24 -2.16 -17.91
N THR A 26 0.50 -3.25 -18.15
CA THR A 26 1.97 -3.31 -18.06
C THR A 26 2.67 -3.10 -19.41
N HIS A 27 1.93 -2.81 -20.49
CA HIS A 27 2.54 -2.48 -21.78
C HIS A 27 3.44 -1.25 -21.66
N ASN A 28 4.57 -1.26 -22.37
CA ASN A 28 5.77 -0.40 -22.25
C ASN A 28 5.55 1.06 -21.82
N ASP A 29 4.46 1.68 -22.24
CA ASP A 29 4.16 3.09 -22.08
C ASP A 29 3.39 3.39 -20.78
N HIS A 30 2.77 2.39 -20.16
CA HIS A 30 1.87 2.52 -19.00
C HIS A 30 0.75 3.56 -19.18
N VAL A 31 0.42 3.93 -20.42
CA VAL A 31 -0.61 4.92 -20.75
C VAL A 31 -1.96 4.51 -20.19
N ILE A 32 -2.32 3.24 -20.35
CA ILE A 32 -3.59 2.71 -19.83
C ILE A 32 -3.60 2.72 -18.31
N THR A 33 -2.49 2.37 -17.68
CA THR A 33 -2.33 2.48 -16.21
C THR A 33 -2.56 3.91 -15.74
N LYS A 34 -1.89 4.91 -16.35
CA LYS A 34 -2.07 6.33 -16.02
C LYS A 34 -3.51 6.81 -16.25
N ALA A 35 -4.10 6.45 -17.40
CA ALA A 35 -5.47 6.80 -17.74
C ALA A 35 -6.48 6.18 -16.76
N ALA A 36 -6.27 4.93 -16.37
CA ALA A 36 -7.09 4.22 -15.38
C ALA A 36 -6.99 4.89 -14.01
N ILE A 37 -5.78 5.20 -13.54
CA ILE A 37 -5.57 5.90 -12.27
C ILE A 37 -6.33 7.24 -12.26
N ARG A 38 -6.25 8.04 -13.34
CA ARG A 38 -6.97 9.32 -13.46
C ARG A 38 -8.49 9.17 -13.51
N ALA A 39 -8.98 8.09 -14.11
CA ALA A 39 -10.40 7.80 -14.22
C ALA A 39 -11.03 7.27 -12.93
N THR A 40 -10.20 6.80 -11.99
CA THR A 40 -10.61 6.09 -10.78
C THR A 40 -10.94 7.06 -9.66
N THR A 41 -12.02 6.78 -8.94
CA THR A 41 -12.43 7.60 -7.79
C THR A 41 -11.77 7.12 -6.50
N SER A 42 -11.74 7.96 -5.47
CA SER A 42 -11.19 7.57 -4.16
C SER A 42 -11.86 6.33 -3.55
N ALA A 43 -13.14 6.09 -3.86
CA ALA A 43 -13.90 4.92 -3.40
C ALA A 43 -13.40 3.59 -3.98
N ASP A 44 -12.77 3.64 -5.16
CA ASP A 44 -12.35 2.44 -5.90
C ASP A 44 -10.84 2.16 -5.74
N LEU A 45 -10.09 3.01 -5.04
CA LEU A 45 -8.64 2.87 -4.89
C LEU A 45 -8.24 1.60 -4.12
N ASP A 46 -9.06 1.14 -3.16
CA ASP A 46 -8.83 -0.12 -2.44
C ASP A 46 -9.03 -1.36 -3.33
N THR A 47 -9.67 -1.19 -4.48
CA THR A 47 -9.80 -2.22 -5.53
C THR A 47 -8.65 -2.12 -6.52
N LEU A 48 -8.38 -0.90 -7.04
CA LEU A 48 -7.40 -0.70 -8.10
C LEU A 48 -5.95 -0.89 -7.60
N ALA A 49 -5.58 -0.31 -6.46
CA ALA A 49 -4.19 -0.27 -6.03
C ALA A 49 -3.56 -1.65 -5.79
N PRO A 50 -4.22 -2.58 -5.05
CA PRO A 50 -3.66 -3.91 -4.87
C PRO A 50 -3.60 -4.71 -6.17
N ALA A 51 -4.58 -4.51 -7.06
CA ALA A 51 -4.60 -5.24 -8.32
C ALA A 51 -3.55 -4.75 -9.32
N LEU A 52 -3.28 -3.45 -9.39
CA LEU A 52 -2.13 -2.92 -10.14
C LEU A 52 -0.81 -3.41 -9.54
N ALA A 53 -0.66 -3.40 -8.22
CA ALA A 53 0.55 -3.92 -7.57
C ALA A 53 0.81 -5.38 -7.96
N ASN A 54 -0.20 -6.25 -7.92
CA ASN A 54 -0.06 -7.65 -8.32
C ASN A 54 0.22 -7.79 -9.83
N ALA A 55 -0.50 -7.08 -10.70
CA ALA A 55 -0.31 -7.14 -12.15
C ALA A 55 1.14 -6.77 -12.56
N PHE A 56 1.66 -5.67 -12.03
CA PHE A 56 3.02 -5.21 -12.32
C PHE A 56 4.08 -6.11 -11.66
N ALA A 57 3.86 -6.59 -10.43
CA ALA A 57 4.80 -7.50 -9.77
C ALA A 57 4.87 -8.85 -10.49
N ALA A 58 3.74 -9.40 -10.95
CA ALA A 58 3.71 -10.65 -11.71
C ALA A 58 4.40 -10.53 -13.08
N ASN A 59 4.36 -9.35 -13.69
CA ASN A 59 5.10 -9.04 -14.93
C ASN A 59 6.55 -8.59 -14.67
N ASN A 60 7.08 -8.71 -13.44
CA ASN A 60 8.43 -8.26 -13.05
C ASN A 60 8.72 -6.77 -13.31
N ASP A 61 7.71 -5.91 -13.35
CA ASP A 61 7.82 -4.46 -13.62
C ASP A 61 7.27 -3.59 -12.48
N ILE A 62 7.38 -4.04 -11.23
CA ILE A 62 6.83 -3.28 -10.09
C ILE A 62 7.39 -1.85 -9.99
N TRP A 63 8.64 -1.63 -10.41
CA TRP A 63 9.26 -0.30 -10.42
C TRP A 63 8.69 0.63 -11.49
N GLY A 64 8.24 0.10 -12.63
CA GLY A 64 7.53 0.84 -13.68
C GLY A 64 6.22 1.45 -13.20
N LEU A 65 5.63 0.88 -12.14
CA LEU A 65 4.46 1.42 -11.45
C LEU A 65 4.83 2.30 -10.24
N LEU A 66 5.62 1.78 -9.30
CA LEU A 66 5.83 2.43 -8.00
C LEU A 66 6.61 3.73 -8.13
N ARG A 67 7.66 3.78 -8.96
CA ARG A 67 8.51 4.96 -9.07
C ARG A 67 7.76 6.18 -9.62
N PRO A 68 7.01 6.09 -10.74
CA PRO A 68 6.20 7.21 -11.21
C PRO A 68 5.12 7.64 -10.20
N LEU A 69 4.48 6.70 -9.52
CA LEU A 69 3.49 6.99 -8.50
C LEU A 69 4.09 7.77 -7.33
N MET A 70 5.24 7.32 -6.83
CA MET A 70 5.94 8.00 -5.73
C MET A 70 6.37 9.40 -6.13
N LYS A 71 6.99 9.54 -7.31
CA LYS A 71 7.41 10.85 -7.83
C LYS A 71 6.24 11.83 -7.96
N GLN A 72 5.13 11.38 -8.54
CA GLN A 72 3.93 12.20 -8.69
C GLN A 72 3.34 12.63 -7.34
N GLU A 73 3.33 11.75 -6.33
CA GLU A 73 2.87 12.09 -4.98
C GLU A 73 3.74 13.18 -4.34
N VAL A 74 5.07 13.10 -4.50
CA VAL A 74 5.99 14.13 -3.99
C VAL A 74 5.76 15.45 -4.72
N GLU A 75 5.71 15.45 -6.05
CA GLU A 75 5.53 16.66 -6.87
C GLU A 75 4.18 17.36 -6.66
N SER A 76 3.13 16.60 -6.30
CA SER A 76 1.79 17.14 -6.07
C SER A 76 1.51 17.52 -4.62
N THR A 77 2.43 17.23 -3.69
CA THR A 77 2.27 17.58 -2.28
C THR A 77 2.62 19.05 -2.06
N GLU A 78 1.69 19.85 -1.53
CA GLU A 78 1.98 21.25 -1.21
C GLU A 78 2.68 21.41 0.16
N GLN A 79 2.33 20.56 1.12
CA GLN A 79 2.80 20.64 2.50
C GLN A 79 3.57 19.37 2.87
N ALA A 80 4.83 19.53 3.30
CA ALA A 80 5.66 18.40 3.70
C ALA A 80 5.01 17.50 4.78
N GLY A 81 4.20 18.10 5.68
CA GLY A 81 3.47 17.37 6.71
C GLY A 81 2.36 16.45 6.22
N THR A 82 1.97 16.50 4.95
CA THR A 82 0.95 15.62 4.32
C THR A 82 1.55 14.58 3.37
N LEU A 83 2.87 14.64 3.14
CA LEU A 83 3.63 13.80 2.23
C LEU A 83 3.48 12.33 2.60
N PHE A 84 2.96 11.52 1.67
CA PHE A 84 2.55 10.13 1.94
C PHE A 84 1.84 10.02 3.28
N ARG A 85 0.86 10.89 3.58
CA ARG A 85 -0.07 10.75 4.73
C ARG A 85 -1.53 10.68 4.29
N GLY A 86 -1.81 11.04 3.03
CA GLY A 86 -3.10 10.87 2.38
C GLY A 86 -3.41 9.43 1.97
N ASN A 87 -4.69 9.14 1.80
CA ASN A 87 -5.17 7.92 1.13
C ASN A 87 -5.16 8.14 -0.38
N CYS A 88 -3.99 7.98 -1.01
CA CYS A 88 -3.80 8.11 -2.45
C CYS A 88 -3.40 6.78 -3.10
N ILE A 89 -3.44 6.74 -4.43
CA ILE A 89 -3.03 5.56 -5.22
C ILE A 89 -1.59 5.12 -4.89
N ALA A 90 -0.64 6.05 -4.81
CA ALA A 90 0.77 5.73 -4.53
C ALA A 90 0.92 4.99 -3.21
N SER A 91 0.33 5.55 -2.16
CA SER A 91 0.43 5.00 -0.81
C SER A 91 -0.28 3.65 -0.66
N LYS A 92 -1.44 3.45 -1.32
CA LYS A 92 -2.17 2.18 -1.29
C LYS A 92 -1.45 1.09 -2.09
N THR A 93 -0.89 1.43 -3.25
CA THR A 93 -0.15 0.48 -4.09
C THR A 93 1.11 0.01 -3.38
N LEU A 94 1.86 0.94 -2.74
CA LEU A 94 3.02 0.62 -1.91
C LEU A 94 2.67 -0.33 -0.76
N SER A 95 1.62 -0.02 0.01
CA SER A 95 1.14 -0.89 1.11
C SER A 95 0.74 -2.28 0.61
N ALA A 96 0.00 -2.35 -0.49
CA ALA A 96 -0.46 -3.62 -1.04
C ALA A 96 0.70 -4.50 -1.52
N TYR A 97 1.68 -3.90 -2.21
CA TYR A 97 2.88 -4.60 -2.65
C TYR A 97 3.70 -5.10 -1.46
N CYS A 98 3.99 -4.26 -0.47
CA CYS A 98 4.77 -4.70 0.70
C CYS A 98 4.06 -5.83 1.47
N LYS A 99 2.73 -5.77 1.56
CA LYS A 99 1.94 -6.86 2.14
C LYS A 99 2.12 -8.17 1.35
N SER A 100 2.15 -8.14 0.02
CA SER A 100 2.24 -9.37 -0.79
C SER A 100 3.60 -10.08 -0.69
N ILE A 101 4.68 -9.34 -0.43
CA ILE A 101 6.05 -9.89 -0.38
C ILE A 101 6.63 -9.98 1.03
N GLY A 102 5.97 -9.39 2.02
CA GLY A 102 6.54 -9.10 3.33
C GLY A 102 5.96 -9.90 4.49
N SER A 103 5.04 -10.83 4.23
CA SER A 103 4.35 -11.60 5.28
C SER A 103 5.31 -12.30 6.23
N GLU A 104 6.33 -13.01 5.71
CA GLU A 104 7.32 -13.70 6.54
C GLU A 104 8.13 -12.70 7.41
N PHE A 105 8.51 -11.57 6.83
CA PHE A 105 9.21 -10.51 7.56
C PHE A 105 8.34 -9.91 8.68
N LEU A 106 7.04 -9.69 8.43
CA LEU A 106 6.09 -9.25 9.45
C LEU A 106 5.93 -10.28 10.57
N GLN A 107 5.87 -11.58 10.25
CA GLN A 107 5.79 -12.64 11.24
C GLN A 107 7.02 -12.65 12.15
N GLN A 108 8.22 -12.62 11.58
CA GLN A 108 9.47 -12.60 12.35
C GLN A 108 9.53 -11.40 13.30
N MET A 109 9.07 -10.25 12.83
CA MET A 109 9.10 -8.99 13.57
C MET A 109 8.02 -8.87 14.66
N LEU A 110 6.80 -9.34 14.38
CA LEU A 110 5.62 -8.98 15.18
C LEU A 110 4.99 -10.15 15.92
N ARG A 111 5.24 -11.41 15.54
CA ARG A 111 4.55 -12.56 16.14
C ARG A 111 4.81 -12.68 17.63
N ALA A 112 6.07 -12.62 18.06
CA ALA A 112 6.42 -12.70 19.48
C ALA A 112 5.80 -11.58 20.34
N PRO A 113 5.94 -10.28 19.99
CA PRO A 113 5.33 -9.21 20.77
C PRO A 113 3.80 -9.19 20.72
N VAL A 114 3.17 -9.59 19.59
CA VAL A 114 1.71 -9.76 19.51
C VAL A 114 1.25 -10.88 20.44
N THR A 115 1.94 -12.03 20.43
CA THR A 115 1.62 -13.18 21.30
C THR A 115 1.74 -12.80 22.76
N TYR A 116 2.80 -12.08 23.14
CA TYR A 116 2.97 -11.57 24.50
C TYR A 116 1.78 -10.74 24.97
N VAL A 117 1.33 -9.76 24.17
CA VAL A 117 0.17 -8.91 24.52
C VAL A 117 -1.14 -9.70 24.55
N ALA A 118 -1.26 -10.76 23.76
CA ALA A 118 -2.47 -11.58 23.68
C ALA A 118 -2.58 -12.60 24.83
N GLU A 119 -1.47 -13.16 25.28
CA GLU A 119 -1.44 -14.32 26.18
C GLU A 119 -1.00 -13.98 27.61
N VAL A 120 -0.13 -12.98 27.79
CA VAL A 120 0.33 -12.60 29.13
C VAL A 120 -0.76 -11.79 29.84
N PRO A 121 -1.25 -12.22 31.02
CA PRO A 121 -2.28 -11.50 31.74
C PRO A 121 -1.78 -10.14 32.22
N ALA A 122 -2.13 -9.09 31.49
CA ALA A 122 -1.82 -7.70 31.83
C ALA A 122 -2.94 -6.76 31.35
N ASN A 123 -3.01 -5.59 31.97
CA ASN A 123 -3.95 -4.54 31.60
C ASN A 123 -3.19 -3.37 30.95
N TYR A 124 -3.80 -2.78 29.92
CA TYR A 124 -3.17 -1.75 29.09
C TYR A 124 -4.07 -0.53 28.85
N GLU A 125 -5.30 -0.53 29.37
CA GLU A 125 -6.20 0.61 29.16
C GLU A 125 -5.76 1.78 30.04
N ILE A 126 -5.41 2.88 29.39
CA ILE A 126 -4.92 4.10 30.06
C ILE A 126 -5.86 5.29 29.85
N ASN A 127 -6.98 5.11 29.14
CA ASN A 127 -8.03 6.13 29.08
C ASN A 127 -8.90 6.05 30.33
N PRO A 128 -8.93 7.09 31.21
CA PRO A 128 -9.72 7.07 32.43
C PRO A 128 -11.21 6.82 32.20
N ALA A 129 -11.77 7.26 31.06
CA ALA A 129 -13.18 7.07 30.73
C ALA A 129 -13.53 5.62 30.33
N LYS A 130 -12.52 4.79 30.04
CA LYS A 130 -12.69 3.38 29.64
C LYS A 130 -12.06 2.40 30.64
N LEU A 131 -11.42 2.91 31.69
CA LEU A 131 -10.72 2.12 32.68
C LEU A 131 -11.73 1.29 33.49
N PRO A 132 -11.63 -0.05 33.48
CA PRO A 132 -12.49 -0.88 34.32
C PRO A 132 -12.28 -0.62 35.81
N SER A 133 -13.34 -0.75 36.62
CA SER A 133 -13.26 -0.56 38.07
C SER A 133 -12.24 -1.50 38.71
N GLY A 134 -11.37 -0.95 39.55
CA GLY A 134 -10.34 -1.71 40.28
C GLY A 134 -9.01 -1.85 39.56
N GLN A 135 -8.85 -1.33 38.34
CA GLN A 135 -7.54 -1.28 37.67
C GLN A 135 -6.72 -0.06 38.11
N ASN A 136 -5.40 -0.25 38.16
CA ASN A 136 -4.43 0.80 38.44
C ASN A 136 -3.91 1.39 37.11
N ILE A 137 -4.10 2.70 36.92
CA ILE A 137 -3.73 3.35 35.65
C ILE A 137 -2.22 3.48 35.50
N GLU A 138 -1.48 3.72 36.58
CA GLU A 138 -0.02 3.79 36.58
C GLU A 138 0.60 2.44 36.20
N GLU A 139 0.06 1.34 36.71
CA GLU A 139 0.46 -0.02 36.33
C GLU A 139 0.16 -0.28 34.84
N ASN A 140 -1.02 0.11 34.35
CA ASN A 140 -1.39 -0.03 32.94
C ASN A 140 -0.47 0.77 32.01
N ILE A 141 -0.06 1.98 32.44
CA ILE A 141 0.93 2.79 31.72
C ILE A 141 2.26 2.05 31.65
N GLN A 142 2.73 1.49 32.77
CA GLN A 142 4.00 0.75 32.79
C GLN A 142 3.96 -0.50 31.89
N ASN A 143 2.87 -1.27 31.95
CA ASN A 143 2.66 -2.41 31.06
C ASN A 143 2.70 -2.00 29.58
N LEU A 144 2.06 -0.87 29.25
CA LEU A 144 2.05 -0.34 27.89
C LEU A 144 3.45 0.11 27.43
N ARG A 145 4.23 0.75 28.31
CA ARG A 145 5.62 1.13 28.03
C ARG A 145 6.48 -0.10 27.74
N GLU A 146 6.35 -1.15 28.53
CA GLU A 146 7.09 -2.40 28.35
C GLU A 146 6.71 -3.09 27.02
N ALA A 147 5.42 -3.13 26.69
CA ALA A 147 4.97 -3.65 25.41
C ALA A 147 5.54 -2.84 24.23
N VAL A 148 5.49 -1.50 24.28
CA VAL A 148 6.06 -0.64 23.23
C VAL A 148 7.56 -0.90 23.06
N HIS A 149 8.32 -1.01 24.17
CA HIS A 149 9.74 -1.37 24.11
C HIS A 149 9.96 -2.74 23.44
N PHE A 150 9.13 -3.73 23.78
CA PHE A 150 9.26 -5.07 23.22
C PHE A 150 9.01 -5.05 21.70
N PHE A 151 7.96 -4.36 21.24
CA PHE A 151 7.70 -4.18 19.81
C PHE A 151 8.86 -3.48 19.10
N LEU A 152 9.29 -2.30 19.58
CA LEU A 152 10.38 -1.54 18.93
C LEU A 152 11.67 -2.34 18.86
N LYS A 153 12.04 -3.03 19.94
CA LYS A 153 13.22 -3.88 19.98
C LYS A 153 13.16 -4.98 18.90
N ASN A 154 12.02 -5.67 18.76
CA ASN A 154 11.90 -6.71 17.73
C ASN A 154 11.92 -6.11 16.32
N ILE A 155 11.27 -4.97 16.10
CA ILE A 155 11.30 -4.24 14.82
C ILE A 155 12.74 -3.90 14.41
N MET A 156 13.52 -3.35 15.33
CA MET A 156 14.90 -2.94 15.05
C MET A 156 15.82 -4.14 14.82
N ILE A 157 15.70 -5.20 15.62
CA ILE A 157 16.54 -6.41 15.47
C ILE A 157 16.22 -7.18 14.20
N ALA A 158 14.98 -7.11 13.69
CA ALA A 158 14.56 -7.79 12.47
C ALA A 158 15.12 -7.14 11.18
N LEU A 159 15.72 -5.94 11.25
CA LEU A 159 16.16 -5.19 10.07
C LEU A 159 17.04 -5.99 9.09
N PRO A 160 18.00 -6.83 9.53
CA PRO A 160 18.82 -7.60 8.59
C PRO A 160 18.03 -8.65 7.79
N GLN A 161 16.81 -9.01 8.22
CA GLN A 161 15.89 -9.90 7.49
C GLN A 161 14.89 -9.13 6.62
N CYS A 162 14.93 -7.79 6.63
CA CYS A 162 14.05 -6.97 5.79
C CYS A 162 14.29 -7.28 4.31
N PRO A 163 13.24 -7.61 3.53
CA PRO A 163 13.37 -7.84 2.09
C PRO A 163 14.10 -6.67 1.42
N PRO A 164 15.14 -6.91 0.61
CA PRO A 164 15.94 -5.85 0.00
C PRO A 164 15.10 -4.84 -0.77
N ILE A 165 14.07 -5.30 -1.47
CA ILE A 165 13.14 -4.44 -2.19
C ILE A 165 12.38 -3.45 -1.30
N ILE A 166 12.05 -3.81 -0.04
CA ILE A 166 11.41 -2.87 0.91
C ILE A 166 12.41 -1.79 1.34
N ARG A 167 13.69 -2.17 1.53
CA ARG A 167 14.78 -1.20 1.78
C ARG A 167 14.99 -0.27 0.60
N ASP A 168 14.97 -0.81 -0.62
CA ASP A 168 15.09 -0.01 -1.85
C ASP A 168 13.90 0.96 -2.03
N LEU A 169 12.69 0.55 -1.65
CA LEU A 169 11.53 1.45 -1.63
C LEU A 169 11.70 2.59 -0.62
N CYS A 170 12.19 2.28 0.58
CA CYS A 170 12.54 3.29 1.58
C CYS A 170 13.64 4.22 1.07
N HIS A 171 14.67 3.68 0.40
CA HIS A 171 15.74 4.46 -0.20
C HIS A 171 15.22 5.41 -1.29
N GLU A 172 14.43 4.90 -2.26
CA GLU A 172 13.86 5.73 -3.33
C GLU A 172 12.93 6.83 -2.78
N LEU A 173 12.11 6.51 -1.77
CA LEU A 173 11.28 7.51 -1.09
C LEU A 173 12.14 8.61 -0.44
N ARG A 174 13.23 8.23 0.22
CA ARG A 174 14.16 9.19 0.83
C ARG A 174 14.76 10.11 -0.22
N GLU A 175 15.25 9.56 -1.33
CA GLU A 175 15.88 10.35 -2.40
C GLU A 175 14.90 11.33 -3.04
N LEU A 176 13.72 10.86 -3.44
CA LEU A 176 12.69 11.71 -4.05
C LEU A 176 12.28 12.87 -3.13
N VAL A 177 12.24 12.61 -1.82
CA VAL A 177 11.84 13.60 -0.82
C VAL A 177 12.99 14.51 -0.43
N ALA A 178 14.23 14.03 -0.39
CA ALA A 178 15.39 14.86 -0.08
C ALA A 178 15.58 16.01 -1.08
N GLU A 179 15.20 15.80 -2.34
CA GLU A 179 15.24 16.83 -3.40
C GLU A 179 14.27 18.00 -3.13
N SER A 180 13.09 17.74 -2.57
CA SER A 180 12.01 18.73 -2.43
C SER A 180 11.76 19.17 -0.98
N TYR A 181 11.98 18.28 -0.01
CA TYR A 181 11.69 18.44 1.43
C TYR A 181 12.76 17.74 2.30
N PRO A 182 14.01 18.24 2.35
CA PRO A 182 15.12 17.57 3.04
C PRO A 182 14.86 17.30 4.53
N GLU A 183 14.14 18.20 5.21
CA GLU A 183 13.75 18.07 6.62
C GLU A 183 12.65 17.02 6.87
N SER A 184 12.11 16.40 5.83
CA SER A 184 10.96 15.47 5.92
C SER A 184 11.32 14.03 5.53
N THR A 185 12.61 13.73 5.38
CA THR A 185 13.11 12.38 5.06
C THR A 185 12.69 11.34 6.10
N TYR A 186 12.83 11.61 7.40
CA TYR A 186 12.33 10.67 8.43
C TYR A 186 10.81 10.58 8.43
N THR A 187 10.12 11.70 8.23
CA THR A 187 8.65 11.76 8.21
C THR A 187 8.06 10.89 7.10
N VAL A 188 8.64 10.90 5.89
CA VAL A 188 8.16 10.04 4.79
C VAL A 188 8.42 8.56 5.06
N ILE A 189 9.58 8.22 5.62
CA ILE A 189 9.91 6.82 5.96
C ILE A 189 9.01 6.31 7.08
N GLY A 190 8.79 7.08 8.14
CA GLY A 190 7.83 6.75 9.20
C GLY A 190 6.39 6.69 8.69
N GLY A 191 6.00 7.59 7.79
CA GLY A 191 4.68 7.61 7.14
C GLY A 191 4.44 6.41 6.20
N PHE A 192 5.49 5.83 5.64
CA PHE A 192 5.37 4.61 4.86
C PHE A 192 5.52 3.36 5.75
N PHE A 193 6.68 3.18 6.37
CA PHE A 193 7.07 1.96 7.04
C PHE A 193 6.28 1.73 8.34
N PHE A 194 6.14 2.72 9.21
CA PHE A 194 5.37 2.55 10.45
C PHE A 194 3.86 2.74 10.25
N LEU A 195 3.42 3.76 9.52
CA LEU A 195 1.99 4.05 9.38
C LEU A 195 1.26 3.12 8.44
N ARG A 196 1.91 2.68 7.37
CA ARG A 196 1.24 2.01 6.25
C ARG A 196 1.62 0.56 6.06
N TYR A 197 2.65 0.11 6.75
CA TYR A 197 3.09 -1.26 6.69
C TYR A 197 3.01 -1.93 8.08
N ILE A 198 3.80 -1.46 9.06
CA ILE A 198 3.85 -2.08 10.39
C ILE A 198 2.59 -1.81 11.21
N GLY A 199 2.10 -0.57 11.27
CA GLY A 199 0.96 -0.17 12.11
C GLY A 199 -0.30 -1.01 11.86
N PRO A 200 -0.76 -1.17 10.60
CA PRO A 200 -1.86 -2.06 10.26
C PRO A 200 -1.62 -3.51 10.69
N ALA A 201 -0.40 -4.02 10.54
CA ALA A 201 -0.01 -5.37 10.97
C ALA A 201 0.03 -5.53 12.50
N ILE A 202 0.31 -4.47 13.26
CA ILE A 202 0.19 -4.49 14.72
C ILE A 202 -1.29 -4.50 15.15
N VAL A 203 -2.13 -3.69 14.52
CA VAL A 203 -3.55 -3.53 14.92
C VAL A 203 -4.41 -4.72 14.52
N SER A 204 -4.12 -5.34 13.37
CA SER A 204 -4.86 -6.48 12.83
C SER A 204 -3.90 -7.56 12.33
N PRO A 205 -3.13 -8.19 13.25
CA PRO A 205 -2.07 -9.13 12.89
C PRO A 205 -2.57 -10.34 12.10
N GLU A 206 -3.79 -10.81 12.38
CA GLU A 206 -4.42 -11.90 11.63
C GLU A 206 -4.73 -11.53 10.17
N GLY A 207 -4.92 -10.24 9.86
CA GLY A 207 -5.16 -9.77 8.49
C GLY A 207 -3.88 -9.58 7.68
N PHE A 208 -2.72 -9.73 8.31
CA PHE A 208 -1.37 -9.63 7.74
C PHE A 208 -0.59 -10.94 7.90
N ASP A 209 -1.29 -12.03 8.26
CA ASP A 209 -0.72 -13.36 8.48
C ASP A 209 0.41 -13.38 9.51
N VAL A 210 0.45 -12.42 10.43
CA VAL A 210 1.41 -12.39 11.56
C VAL A 210 1.08 -13.51 12.55
N VAL A 211 -0.21 -13.80 12.71
CA VAL A 211 -0.78 -14.84 13.56
C VAL A 211 -1.91 -15.54 12.82
N ASP A 212 -2.16 -16.80 13.16
CA ASP A 212 -3.21 -17.65 12.59
C ASP A 212 -4.46 -17.76 13.50
N TRP A 213 -4.50 -17.02 14.61
CA TRP A 213 -5.63 -16.97 15.54
C TRP A 213 -6.25 -15.58 15.63
N LYS A 214 -7.50 -15.53 16.09
CA LYS A 214 -8.22 -14.27 16.30
C LYS A 214 -7.75 -13.59 17.58
N ILE A 215 -7.33 -12.33 17.47
CA ILE A 215 -6.95 -11.51 18.63
C ILE A 215 -8.18 -11.15 19.49
N PRO A 216 -8.15 -11.43 20.81
CA PRO A 216 -9.19 -11.02 21.76
C PRO A 216 -9.42 -9.50 21.81
N PRO A 217 -10.63 -9.00 22.14
CA PRO A 217 -10.93 -7.57 22.11
C PRO A 217 -10.04 -6.70 23.03
N ASN A 218 -9.71 -7.19 24.22
CA ASN A 218 -8.81 -6.51 25.17
C ASN A 218 -7.38 -6.40 24.61
N ALA A 219 -6.85 -7.48 24.05
CA ALA A 219 -5.54 -7.48 23.39
C ALA A 219 -5.53 -6.58 22.15
N ARG A 220 -6.60 -6.59 21.34
CA ARG A 220 -6.73 -5.68 20.19
C ARG A 220 -6.72 -4.21 20.62
N ARG A 221 -7.39 -3.89 21.73
CA ARG A 221 -7.35 -2.54 22.30
C ARG A 221 -5.94 -2.14 22.72
N ALA A 222 -5.18 -3.04 23.35
CA ALA A 222 -3.79 -2.82 23.70
C ALA A 222 -2.92 -2.58 22.46
N LEU A 223 -3.04 -3.43 21.43
CA LEU A 223 -2.32 -3.29 20.15
C LEU A 223 -2.61 -1.95 19.45
N VAL A 224 -3.84 -1.44 19.52
CA VAL A 224 -4.18 -0.10 19.02
C VAL A 224 -3.43 0.99 19.79
N LEU A 225 -3.33 0.91 21.11
CA LEU A 225 -2.58 1.87 21.92
C LEU A 225 -1.08 1.81 21.61
N ILE A 226 -0.52 0.61 21.51
CA ILE A 226 0.89 0.37 21.16
C ILE A 226 1.20 0.94 19.78
N SER A 227 0.36 0.65 18.77
CA SER A 227 0.52 1.15 17.42
C SER A 227 0.51 2.68 17.37
N LYS A 228 -0.32 3.36 18.17
CA LYS A 228 -0.31 4.83 18.27
C LYS A 228 1.00 5.38 18.82
N VAL A 229 1.55 4.76 19.86
CA VAL A 229 2.83 5.21 20.45
C VAL A 229 3.96 5.02 19.44
N ILE A 230 4.07 3.84 18.81
CA ILE A 230 5.07 3.56 17.77
C ILE A 230 4.91 4.52 16.59
N GLN A 231 3.68 4.82 16.20
CA GLN A 231 3.39 5.78 15.14
C GLN A 231 3.92 7.18 15.47
N ASN A 232 3.72 7.64 16.71
CA ASN A 232 4.20 8.93 17.17
C ASN A 232 5.73 8.99 17.22
N ILE A 233 6.38 7.90 17.64
CA ILE A 233 7.84 7.76 17.60
C ILE A 233 8.35 7.88 16.17
N GLY A 234 7.81 7.11 15.21
CA GLY A 234 8.25 7.18 13.82
C GLY A 234 7.90 8.48 13.11
N ASN A 235 6.93 9.23 13.61
CA ASN A 235 6.61 10.57 13.12
C ASN A 235 7.45 11.67 13.77
N GLY A 236 8.21 11.37 14.84
CA GLY A 236 8.92 12.38 15.61
C GLY A 236 8.02 13.37 16.35
N VAL A 237 6.80 12.96 16.74
CA VAL A 237 5.80 13.85 17.37
C VAL A 237 5.25 13.30 18.67
N GLU A 238 4.95 14.20 19.60
CA GLU A 238 4.32 13.87 20.88
C GLU A 238 2.78 13.80 20.81
N PHE A 239 2.17 13.17 21.81
CA PHE A 239 0.75 13.35 22.04
C PHE A 239 0.45 14.78 22.51
N GLY A 240 -0.70 15.31 22.11
CA GLY A 240 -1.19 16.63 22.52
C GLY A 240 -2.60 16.57 23.09
N LYS A 241 -3.27 17.73 23.17
CA LYS A 241 -4.60 17.89 23.81
C LYS A 241 -5.73 17.02 23.24
N LYS A 242 -5.58 16.51 22.01
CA LYS A 242 -6.58 15.60 21.43
C LYS A 242 -6.60 14.23 22.13
N GLU A 243 -5.48 13.82 22.73
CA GLU A 243 -5.31 12.54 23.39
C GLU A 243 -4.57 12.71 24.72
N GLU A 244 -5.11 13.56 25.61
CA GLU A 244 -4.46 13.91 26.89
C GLU A 244 -4.12 12.69 27.75
N TYR A 245 -4.92 11.63 27.68
CA TYR A 245 -4.68 10.38 28.40
C TYR A 245 -3.40 9.64 27.96
N MET A 246 -2.83 9.98 26.79
CA MET A 246 -1.57 9.40 26.27
C MET A 246 -0.33 10.24 26.62
N LEU A 247 -0.49 11.46 27.18
CA LEU A 247 0.62 12.34 27.55
C LEU A 247 1.69 11.68 28.46
N PRO A 248 1.34 10.78 29.39
CA PRO A 248 2.35 10.07 30.22
C PRO A 248 3.34 9.20 29.43
N LEU A 249 3.19 9.07 28.11
CA LEU A 249 4.09 8.32 27.22
C LEU A 249 4.99 9.24 26.39
N ASN A 250 4.87 10.57 26.49
CA ASN A 250 5.68 11.51 25.70
C ASN A 250 7.18 11.43 26.03
N ASP A 251 7.54 11.18 27.27
CA ASP A 251 8.93 10.96 27.69
C ASP A 251 9.54 9.73 26.99
N LEU A 252 8.78 8.64 26.89
CA LEU A 252 9.17 7.45 26.14
C LEU A 252 9.32 7.77 24.65
N ILE A 253 8.40 8.55 24.08
CA ILE A 253 8.47 8.96 22.68
C ILE A 253 9.78 9.71 22.42
N GLN A 254 10.07 10.74 23.22
CA GLN A 254 11.28 11.54 23.08
C GLN A 254 12.55 10.71 23.23
N GLN A 255 12.55 9.75 24.16
CA GLN A 255 13.67 8.83 24.35
C GLN A 255 13.93 7.95 23.11
N LYS A 256 12.87 7.52 22.41
CA LYS A 256 12.98 6.54 21.31
C LYS A 256 13.11 7.13 19.92
N ILE A 257 12.83 8.43 19.74
CA ILE A 257 12.99 9.10 18.44
C ILE A 257 14.41 8.94 17.87
N PRO A 258 15.51 9.21 18.62
CA PRO A 258 16.86 9.06 18.07
C PRO A 258 17.17 7.62 17.62
N GLU A 259 16.80 6.63 18.43
CA GLU A 259 16.97 5.20 18.11
C GLU A 259 16.23 4.81 16.82
N VAL A 260 15.03 5.36 16.60
CA VAL A 260 14.24 5.10 15.39
C VAL A 260 14.77 5.84 14.17
N HIS A 261 15.36 7.03 14.34
CA HIS A 261 16.05 7.73 13.24
C HIS A 261 17.27 6.94 12.77
N ASP A 262 18.11 6.43 13.70
CA ASP A 262 19.24 5.57 13.37
C ASP A 262 18.77 4.32 12.60
N PHE A 263 17.66 3.71 13.05
CA PHE A 263 17.02 2.61 12.33
C PHE A 263 16.54 3.01 10.92
N PHE A 264 15.96 4.20 10.74
CA PHE A 264 15.53 4.67 9.41
C PHE A 264 16.70 4.91 8.47
N ASP A 265 17.84 5.39 8.98
CA ASP A 265 19.08 5.53 8.21
C ASP A 265 19.61 4.20 7.73
N GLU A 266 19.60 3.18 8.57
CA GLU A 266 20.00 1.84 8.15
C GLU A 266 18.97 1.23 7.18
N LEU A 267 17.66 1.39 7.46
CA LEU A 267 16.57 0.86 6.63
C LEU A 267 16.61 1.40 5.19
N ALA A 268 16.84 2.71 5.03
CA ALA A 268 16.85 3.38 3.73
C ALA A 268 18.27 3.53 3.15
N SER A 269 19.24 2.80 3.68
CA SER A 269 20.58 2.74 3.08
C SER A 269 20.53 1.97 1.75
N PRO A 270 21.35 2.36 0.75
CA PRO A 270 21.36 1.70 -0.55
C PRO A 270 21.67 0.21 -0.39
N THR A 271 20.82 -0.65 -0.96
CA THR A 271 21.15 -2.07 -1.07
C THR A 271 21.76 -2.38 -2.44
N SER A 272 22.41 -3.52 -2.58
CA SER A 272 22.75 -4.07 -3.89
C SER A 272 21.45 -4.43 -4.60
N LYS A 273 20.83 -3.46 -5.30
CA LYS A 273 19.55 -3.53 -6.03
C LYS A 273 19.19 -4.96 -6.42
N ALA A 274 18.55 -5.68 -5.50
CA ALA A 274 18.21 -7.06 -5.73
C ALA A 274 17.01 -7.07 -6.67
N ALA A 275 16.92 -8.06 -7.55
CA ALA A 275 15.72 -8.25 -8.35
C ALA A 275 14.51 -8.36 -7.38
N PRO A 276 13.40 -7.64 -7.62
CA PRO A 276 12.20 -7.82 -6.85
C PRO A 276 11.81 -9.31 -6.82
N PRO A 277 11.31 -9.84 -5.69
CA PRO A 277 10.85 -11.22 -5.63
C PRO A 277 9.70 -11.41 -6.63
N HIS A 278 9.66 -12.58 -7.25
CA HIS A 278 8.54 -12.93 -8.12
C HIS A 278 7.25 -13.02 -7.31
N VAL A 279 6.17 -12.50 -7.86
CA VAL A 279 4.82 -12.55 -7.27
C VAL A 279 3.92 -13.26 -8.26
N GLU A 280 3.18 -14.27 -7.79
CA GLU A 280 2.22 -14.98 -8.63
C GLU A 280 1.01 -14.11 -8.97
N VAL A 281 0.35 -14.40 -10.09
CA VAL A 281 -0.91 -13.74 -10.46
C VAL A 281 -2.00 -14.13 -9.47
N ASP A 282 -2.61 -13.14 -8.83
CA ASP A 282 -3.74 -13.34 -7.91
C ASP A 282 -5.07 -13.22 -8.66
N ASP A 283 -5.76 -14.34 -8.84
CA ASP A 283 -7.03 -14.40 -9.57
C ASP A 283 -8.11 -13.48 -8.98
N ALA A 284 -8.17 -13.32 -7.66
CA ALA A 284 -9.17 -12.48 -7.02
C ALA A 284 -8.89 -10.99 -7.28
N LEU A 285 -7.62 -10.60 -7.29
CA LEU A 285 -7.19 -9.25 -7.67
C LEU A 285 -7.38 -9.00 -9.17
N MET A 286 -7.07 -9.95 -10.03
CA MET A 286 -7.27 -9.80 -11.47
C MET A 286 -8.75 -9.72 -11.86
N LYS A 287 -9.63 -10.51 -11.22
CA LYS A 287 -11.09 -10.37 -11.37
C LYS A 287 -11.59 -8.99 -10.99
N LYS A 288 -11.06 -8.42 -9.89
CA LYS A 288 -11.37 -7.06 -9.46
C LYS A 288 -10.89 -6.01 -10.45
N LEU A 289 -9.65 -6.15 -10.96
CA LEU A 289 -9.10 -5.26 -11.98
C LEU A 289 -9.93 -5.31 -13.26
N HIS A 290 -10.23 -6.51 -13.76
CA HIS A 290 -11.05 -6.75 -14.94
C HIS A 290 -12.40 -6.05 -14.83
N LEU A 291 -13.14 -6.30 -13.74
CA LEU A 291 -14.44 -5.70 -13.52
C LEU A 291 -14.34 -4.17 -13.46
N HIS A 292 -13.35 -3.65 -12.73
CA HIS A 292 -13.10 -2.22 -12.65
C HIS A 292 -12.83 -1.62 -14.04
N THR A 293 -11.89 -2.17 -14.82
CA THR A 293 -11.54 -1.73 -16.18
C THR A 293 -12.78 -1.64 -17.08
N VAL A 294 -13.60 -2.70 -17.10
CA VAL A 294 -14.80 -2.74 -17.96
C VAL A 294 -15.86 -1.74 -17.49
N LEU A 295 -16.13 -1.66 -16.18
CA LEU A 295 -17.17 -0.77 -15.65
C LEU A 295 -16.82 0.71 -15.75
N ILE A 296 -15.53 1.08 -15.74
CA ILE A 296 -15.09 2.46 -15.91
C ILE A 296 -14.49 2.75 -17.29
N HIS A 297 -14.64 1.85 -18.25
CA HIS A 297 -14.05 1.94 -19.59
C HIS A 297 -14.23 3.33 -20.22
N ASN A 298 -15.44 3.87 -20.16
CA ASN A 298 -15.77 5.18 -20.75
C ASN A 298 -15.03 6.35 -20.10
N LYS A 299 -14.67 6.23 -18.82
CA LYS A 299 -13.87 7.23 -18.11
C LYS A 299 -12.41 7.08 -18.53
N ILE A 300 -11.87 5.86 -18.56
CA ILE A 300 -10.49 5.58 -18.99
C ILE A 300 -10.26 6.14 -20.41
N MET A 301 -11.16 5.85 -21.36
CA MET A 301 -11.09 6.35 -22.75
C MET A 301 -10.91 7.87 -22.85
N LYS A 302 -11.51 8.64 -21.95
CA LYS A 302 -11.42 10.11 -21.97
C LYS A 302 -10.04 10.63 -21.56
N HIS A 303 -9.25 9.82 -20.86
CA HIS A 303 -7.93 10.20 -20.37
C HIS A 303 -6.78 9.69 -21.25
N ILE A 304 -7.00 8.68 -22.11
CA ILE A 304 -5.93 8.08 -22.96
C ILE A 304 -5.22 9.15 -23.80
N SER A 305 -5.94 9.93 -24.61
CA SER A 305 -5.32 10.93 -25.48
C SER A 305 -4.53 12.01 -24.72
N ALA A 306 -4.99 12.39 -23.52
CA ALA A 306 -4.27 13.33 -22.68
C ALA A 306 -2.96 12.71 -22.16
N CYS A 307 -3.01 11.45 -21.71
CA CYS A 307 -1.83 10.72 -21.27
C CYS A 307 -0.82 10.49 -22.42
N GLU A 308 -1.28 10.13 -23.63
CA GLU A 308 -0.42 10.00 -24.81
C GLU A 308 0.31 11.31 -25.11
N THR A 309 -0.42 12.44 -25.06
CA THR A 309 0.15 13.77 -25.34
C THR A 309 1.23 14.14 -24.32
N GLU A 310 0.96 13.93 -23.02
CA GLU A 310 1.93 14.21 -21.95
C GLU A 310 3.18 13.32 -22.02
N MET A 311 3.05 12.14 -22.61
CA MET A 311 4.14 11.18 -22.80
C MET A 311 4.86 11.34 -24.14
N GLY A 312 4.44 12.31 -24.97
CA GLY A 312 5.04 12.53 -26.30
C GLY A 312 4.71 11.43 -27.32
N LEU A 313 3.64 10.67 -27.10
CA LEU A 313 3.20 9.59 -27.98
C LEU A 313 2.23 10.10 -29.06
N VAL A 314 2.09 9.31 -30.12
CA VAL A 314 1.13 9.61 -31.20
C VAL A 314 -0.29 9.46 -30.65
N ASN A 315 -1.10 10.51 -30.75
CA ASN A 315 -2.48 10.49 -30.29
C ASN A 315 -3.28 9.36 -30.98
N GLY A 316 -3.90 8.50 -30.18
CA GLY A 316 -4.65 7.34 -30.62
C GLY A 316 -3.83 6.06 -30.80
N SER A 317 -2.52 6.09 -30.52
CA SER A 317 -1.63 4.91 -30.56
C SER A 317 -2.15 3.75 -29.69
N GLU A 318 -2.57 4.05 -28.47
CA GLU A 318 -3.04 3.05 -27.50
C GLU A 318 -4.56 2.87 -27.50
N MET A 319 -5.29 3.88 -27.97
CA MET A 319 -6.75 3.88 -27.92
C MET A 319 -7.36 2.68 -28.67
N LYS A 320 -6.81 2.34 -29.85
CA LYS A 320 -7.30 1.21 -30.64
C LYS A 320 -7.03 -0.13 -29.94
N ASN A 321 -5.83 -0.32 -29.41
CA ASN A 321 -5.44 -1.54 -28.70
C ASN A 321 -6.32 -1.73 -27.45
N TYR A 322 -6.45 -0.67 -26.64
CA TYR A 322 -7.31 -0.67 -25.46
C TYR A 322 -8.76 -1.02 -25.78
N SER A 323 -9.36 -0.43 -26.82
CA SER A 323 -10.73 -0.77 -27.23
C SER A 323 -10.88 -2.24 -27.61
N LEU A 324 -9.93 -2.80 -28.38
CA LEU A 324 -9.96 -4.21 -28.77
C LEU A 324 -9.88 -5.14 -27.56
N VAL A 325 -8.98 -4.86 -26.62
CA VAL A 325 -8.82 -5.67 -25.41
C VAL A 325 -10.05 -5.56 -24.51
N VAL A 326 -10.61 -4.35 -24.32
CA VAL A 326 -11.83 -4.21 -23.51
C VAL A 326 -13.03 -4.89 -24.15
N ASP A 327 -13.19 -4.84 -25.48
CA ASP A 327 -14.27 -5.56 -26.18
C ASP A 327 -14.14 -7.08 -26.00
N PHE A 328 -12.90 -7.60 -25.99
CA PHE A 328 -12.63 -8.99 -25.66
C PHE A 328 -12.99 -9.30 -24.19
N LEU A 329 -12.52 -8.48 -23.24
CA LEU A 329 -12.77 -8.66 -21.81
C LEU A 329 -14.26 -8.50 -21.45
N ALA A 330 -15.04 -7.75 -22.23
CA ALA A 330 -16.45 -7.49 -21.97
C ALA A 330 -17.40 -8.54 -22.59
N GLN A 331 -16.89 -9.70 -23.01
CA GLN A 331 -17.72 -10.79 -23.54
C GLN A 331 -18.61 -11.41 -22.45
N PRO A 332 -19.85 -11.83 -22.77
CA PRO A 332 -20.75 -12.45 -21.79
C PRO A 332 -20.19 -13.68 -21.08
N ALA A 333 -19.26 -14.39 -21.71
CA ALA A 333 -18.62 -15.58 -21.14
C ALA A 333 -17.63 -15.26 -20.02
N LEU A 334 -17.15 -14.01 -19.94
CA LEU A 334 -16.14 -13.55 -19.00
C LEU A 334 -16.71 -12.63 -17.91
N MET A 335 -18.03 -12.40 -17.90
CA MET A 335 -18.68 -11.48 -16.98
C MET A 335 -19.99 -12.05 -16.45
N ASP A 336 -20.31 -11.73 -15.20
CA ASP A 336 -21.63 -11.99 -14.66
C ASP A 336 -22.71 -11.18 -15.40
N GLU A 337 -23.92 -11.73 -15.49
CA GLU A 337 -25.02 -11.15 -16.27
C GLU A 337 -25.36 -9.70 -15.85
N LYS A 338 -25.25 -9.42 -14.54
CA LYS A 338 -25.47 -8.09 -13.96
C LYS A 338 -24.45 -7.07 -14.49
N ASP A 339 -23.17 -7.41 -14.49
CA ASP A 339 -22.10 -6.50 -14.86
C ASP A 339 -22.05 -6.31 -16.38
N TYR A 340 -22.33 -7.37 -17.13
CA TYR A 340 -22.50 -7.29 -18.58
C TYR A 340 -23.65 -6.35 -18.98
N LYS A 341 -24.80 -6.42 -18.30
CA LYS A 341 -25.92 -5.49 -18.50
C LYS A 341 -25.51 -4.05 -18.15
N ALA A 342 -24.75 -3.85 -17.08
CA ALA A 342 -24.25 -2.53 -16.69
C ALA A 342 -23.34 -1.94 -17.77
N PHE A 343 -22.35 -2.71 -18.25
CA PHE A 343 -21.46 -2.31 -19.35
C PHE A 343 -22.25 -1.94 -20.61
N LYS A 344 -23.15 -2.81 -21.09
CA LYS A 344 -23.99 -2.53 -22.28
C LYS A 344 -24.81 -1.26 -22.14
N LYS A 345 -25.37 -0.99 -20.95
CA LYS A 345 -26.13 0.25 -20.69
C LYS A 345 -25.25 1.48 -20.84
N GLN A 346 -24.00 1.43 -20.40
CA GLN A 346 -23.07 2.54 -20.55
C GLN A 346 -22.70 2.81 -22.01
N CYS A 347 -22.36 1.79 -22.79
CA CYS A 347 -22.01 1.94 -24.22
C CYS A 347 -23.19 2.55 -25.01
N LYS A 348 -24.42 2.11 -24.77
CA LYS A 348 -25.63 2.67 -25.39
C LYS A 348 -25.83 4.16 -25.07
N ASN A 349 -25.59 4.57 -23.83
CA ASN A 349 -25.74 5.97 -23.42
C ASN A 349 -24.70 6.90 -24.08
N GLN A 350 -23.54 6.36 -24.46
CA GLN A 350 -22.49 7.14 -25.13
C GLN A 350 -22.79 7.32 -26.62
N GLN A 351 -23.31 6.30 -27.30
CA GLN A 351 -23.79 6.40 -28.69
C GLN A 351 -24.91 7.45 -28.81
N LYS A 352 -25.82 7.52 -27.83
CA LYS A 352 -26.88 8.53 -27.76
C LYS A 352 -26.40 9.96 -27.48
N LYS A 353 -25.15 10.17 -27.03
CA LYS A 353 -24.57 11.51 -26.80
C LYS A 353 -23.74 12.00 -27.99
N LYS A 354 -23.42 11.11 -28.94
CA LYS A 354 -22.71 11.42 -30.19
C LYS A 354 -23.65 11.69 -31.37
N HIS A 355 -24.95 11.43 -31.19
CA HIS A 355 -26.06 11.89 -32.01
C HIS A 355 -26.81 12.96 -31.24
#